data_AF-A0A7H4PE70-F1
#
_entry.id   AF-A0A7H4PE70-F1
#
_cell.length_a   1.000
_cell.length_b   1.000
_cell.length_c   1.000
_cell.angle_alpha   90.00
_cell.angle_beta   90.00
_cell.angle_gamma   90.00
#
_symmetry.space_group_name_H-M   'P 1'
#
loop_
_entity.id
_entity.type
_entity.pdbx_description
1 polymer ?
#
loop_
_entity_poly.entity_id
_entity_poly.type
_entity_poly.pdbx_seq_one_letter_code
_entity_poly.pdbx_strand_id
1 'polypeptide(L)'
;MISLLYHKKLDDEWRQHASRLRDALRAQNLNVHLIGRATKTKIELDQDYIDERLPVGGREMIYRQVENSFTQPNAAMNIQMLEWAIDATKGATGDLLELYCGNGNFSLALARNFERVLATEIAKPSVAAAAIQYCSEPH
;
A
#
# COMPACT_ATOMS: atom_id res chain seq x y z
N MET A 1 -10.04 2.80 1.94
CA MET A 1 -10.64 1.62 1.27
C MET A 1 -11.70 1.02 2.19
N ILE A 2 -12.86 0.61 1.67
CA ILE A 2 -13.88 -0.11 2.45
C ILE A 2 -14.24 -1.41 1.73
N SER A 3 -14.06 -2.55 2.39
CA SER A 3 -14.47 -3.86 1.89
C SER A 3 -15.73 -4.34 2.59
N LEU A 4 -16.79 -4.56 1.81
CA LEU A 4 -18.08 -5.08 2.27
C LEU A 4 -18.10 -6.59 2.04
N LEU A 5 -18.14 -7.37 3.12
CA LEU A 5 -18.12 -8.84 3.09
C LEU A 5 -19.54 -9.42 3.18
N TYR A 6 -19.89 -10.34 2.29
CA TYR A 6 -21.23 -10.92 2.21
C TYR A 6 -21.22 -12.45 2.20
N HIS A 7 -22.21 -13.02 2.89
CA HIS A 7 -22.60 -14.44 2.77
C HIS A 7 -23.71 -14.63 1.71
N LYS A 8 -23.62 -13.95 0.57
CA LYS A 8 -24.52 -14.10 -0.59
C LYS A 8 -23.77 -13.82 -1.89
N LYS A 9 -24.30 -14.28 -3.03
CA LYS A 9 -23.78 -13.89 -4.34
C LYS A 9 -23.97 -12.38 -4.54
N LEU A 10 -22.98 -11.75 -5.17
CA LEU A 10 -23.04 -10.36 -5.59
C LEU A 10 -23.35 -10.32 -7.09
N ASP A 11 -24.27 -9.45 -7.48
CA ASP A 11 -24.80 -9.31 -8.82
C ASP A 11 -24.81 -7.82 -9.25
N ASP A 12 -25.41 -7.55 -10.41
CA ASP A 12 -25.51 -6.21 -10.96
C ASP A 12 -26.37 -5.28 -10.10
N GLU A 13 -27.38 -5.82 -9.39
CA GLU A 13 -28.18 -5.04 -8.45
C GLU A 13 -27.28 -4.53 -7.30
N TRP A 14 -26.49 -5.42 -6.71
CA TRP A 14 -25.49 -5.02 -5.71
C TRP A 14 -24.54 -3.94 -6.24
N ARG A 15 -24.02 -4.10 -7.46
CA ARG A 15 -23.08 -3.14 -8.06
C ARG A 15 -23.71 -1.76 -8.23
N GLN A 16 -24.96 -1.68 -8.65
CA GLN A 16 -25.69 -0.41 -8.79
C GLN A 16 -25.85 0.28 -7.43
N HIS A 17 -26.29 -0.44 -6.39
CA HIS A 17 -26.45 0.13 -5.05
C HIS A 17 -25.11 0.54 -4.42
N ALA A 18 -24.07 -0.28 -4.57
CA ALA A 18 -22.73 0.03 -4.09
C ALA A 18 -22.15 1.27 -4.78
N SER A 19 -22.38 1.44 -6.09
CA SER A 19 -21.96 2.64 -6.82
C SER A 19 -22.65 3.90 -6.30
N ARG A 20 -23.97 3.85 -6.07
CA ARG A 20 -24.71 4.97 -5.47
C ARG A 20 -24.19 5.31 -4.06
N LEU A 21 -23.89 4.30 -3.24
CA LEU A 21 -23.31 4.51 -1.91
C LEU A 21 -21.95 5.18 -1.98
N ARG A 22 -21.05 4.70 -2.84
CA ARG A 22 -19.73 5.31 -3.06
C ARG A 22 -19.88 6.78 -3.46
N ASP A 23 -20.77 7.07 -4.41
CA ASP A 23 -20.96 8.42 -4.93
C ASP A 23 -21.56 9.34 -3.86
N ALA A 24 -22.48 8.83 -3.03
CA ALA A 24 -23.01 9.56 -1.88
C ALA A 24 -21.95 9.85 -0.80
N LEU A 25 -21.01 8.93 -0.57
CA LEU A 25 -19.87 9.16 0.34
C LEU A 25 -18.89 10.18 -0.24
N ARG A 26 -18.59 10.10 -1.54
CA ARG A 26 -17.75 11.08 -2.25
C ARG A 26 -18.38 12.47 -2.28
N ALA A 27 -19.70 12.57 -2.39
CA ALA A 27 -20.43 13.83 -2.27
C ALA A 27 -20.27 14.50 -0.90
N GLN A 28 -19.91 13.73 0.14
CA GLN A 28 -19.53 14.23 1.47
C GLN A 28 -18.02 14.53 1.58
N ASN A 29 -17.34 14.66 0.44
CA ASN A 29 -15.91 14.95 0.34
C ASN A 29 -15.00 13.86 0.93
N LEU A 30 -15.49 12.61 1.00
CA LEU A 30 -14.69 11.46 1.42
C LEU A 30 -14.02 10.80 0.21
N ASN A 31 -12.68 10.73 0.21
CA ASN A 31 -11.94 9.96 -0.79
C ASN A 31 -12.03 8.46 -0.48
N VAL A 32 -13.07 7.80 -1.01
CA VAL A 32 -13.34 6.39 -0.74
C VAL A 32 -13.44 5.56 -2.01
N HIS A 33 -13.02 4.30 -1.86
CA HIS A 33 -13.23 3.21 -2.80
C HIS A 33 -13.95 2.08 -2.07
N LEU A 34 -14.83 1.37 -2.79
CA LEU A 34 -15.59 0.23 -2.26
C LEU A 34 -15.21 -1.05 -3.01
N ILE A 35 -15.08 -2.13 -2.25
CA ILE A 35 -14.94 -3.50 -2.76
C ILE A 35 -16.05 -4.36 -2.17
N GLY A 36 -16.73 -5.11 -3.02
CA GLY A 36 -17.63 -6.19 -2.61
C GLY A 36 -16.91 -7.51 -2.61
N ARG A 37 -16.99 -8.26 -1.50
CA ARG A 37 -16.45 -9.62 -1.43
C ARG A 37 -17.53 -10.61 -1.01
N ALA A 38 -17.53 -11.74 -1.70
CA ALA A 38 -18.25 -12.95 -1.30
C ALA A 38 -17.36 -14.15 -1.63
N THR A 39 -17.82 -15.37 -1.32
CA THR A 39 -17.08 -16.59 -1.65
C THR A 39 -16.68 -16.58 -3.14
N LYS A 40 -15.36 -16.62 -3.40
CA LYS A 40 -14.73 -16.59 -4.74
C LYS A 40 -15.11 -15.38 -5.61
N THR A 41 -15.63 -14.31 -5.01
CA THR A 41 -16.10 -13.11 -5.73
C THR A 41 -15.42 -11.87 -5.13
N LYS A 42 -14.80 -11.05 -5.98
CA LYS A 42 -14.29 -9.71 -5.65
C LYS A 42 -14.79 -8.76 -6.72
N ILE A 43 -15.56 -7.75 -6.35
CA ILE A 43 -16.03 -6.69 -7.24
C ILE A 43 -15.41 -5.38 -6.76
N GLU A 44 -14.47 -4.87 -7.53
CA GLU A 44 -13.87 -3.55 -7.34
C GLU A 44 -14.70 -2.54 -8.11
N LEU A 45 -15.14 -1.46 -7.47
CA LEU A 45 -15.87 -0.41 -8.19
C LEU A 45 -14.94 0.47 -9.03
N ASP A 46 -13.72 0.71 -8.55
CA ASP A 46 -12.70 1.53 -9.24
C ASP A 46 -11.32 0.87 -9.18
N GLN A 47 -10.83 0.63 -7.96
CA GLN A 47 -9.50 0.09 -7.68
C GLN A 47 -9.50 -0.59 -6.31
N ASP A 48 -8.44 -1.35 -6.02
CA ASP A 48 -8.25 -2.07 -4.77
C ASP A 48 -7.08 -1.56 -3.91
N TYR A 49 -6.55 -0.38 -4.19
CA TYR A 49 -5.46 0.21 -3.42
C TYR A 49 -5.72 1.66 -3.01
N ILE A 50 -4.95 2.15 -2.05
CA ILE A 50 -4.81 3.56 -1.72
C ILE A 50 -3.33 3.94 -1.66
N ASP A 51 -3.01 5.20 -1.92
CA ASP A 51 -1.64 5.71 -1.76
C ASP A 51 -1.56 6.48 -0.42
N GLU A 52 -0.72 5.99 0.49
CA GLU A 52 -0.42 6.61 1.77
C GLU A 52 0.82 7.50 1.64
N ARG A 53 0.80 8.67 2.28
CA ARG A 53 1.90 9.64 2.27
C ARG A 53 2.48 9.73 3.68
N LEU A 54 3.73 9.31 3.84
CA LEU A 54 4.42 9.29 5.13
C LEU A 54 5.59 10.27 5.13
N PRO A 55 5.64 11.26 6.05
CA PRO A 55 6.83 12.08 6.24
C PRO A 55 7.90 11.26 6.97
N VAL A 56 8.99 10.91 6.29
CA VAL A 56 10.08 10.08 6.82
C VAL A 56 11.41 10.78 6.59
N GLY A 57 12.08 11.17 7.68
CA GLY A 57 13.41 11.78 7.60
C GLY A 57 13.44 13.06 6.76
N GLY A 58 12.39 13.89 6.87
CA GLY A 58 12.26 15.16 6.15
C GLY A 58 11.88 15.05 4.67
N ARG A 59 11.61 13.84 4.16
CA ARG A 59 11.07 13.63 2.82
C ARG A 59 9.72 12.94 2.92
N GLU A 60 8.80 13.33 2.05
CA GLU A 60 7.53 12.63 1.93
C GLU A 60 7.73 11.38 1.06
N MET A 61 7.28 10.23 1.56
CA MET A 61 7.33 8.94 0.89
C MET A 61 5.92 8.48 0.56
N ILE A 62 5.73 7.89 -0.62
CA ILE A 62 4.42 7.44 -1.10
C ILE A 62 4.40 5.90 -1.11
N TYR A 63 3.49 5.32 -0.33
CA TYR A 63 3.31 3.89 -0.22
C TYR A 63 1.93 3.48 -0.73
N ARG A 64 1.90 2.70 -1.81
CA ARG A 64 0.71 2.03 -2.28
C ARG A 64 0.35 0.87 -1.37
N GLN A 65 -0.83 0.94 -0.77
CA GLN A 65 -1.42 -0.09 0.06
C GLN A 65 -2.53 -0.79 -0.69
N VAL A 66 -2.30 -2.05 -1.06
CA VAL A 66 -3.30 -2.89 -1.73
C VAL A 66 -4.17 -3.59 -0.70
N GLU A 67 -5.48 -3.62 -0.92
CA GLU A 67 -6.44 -4.27 -0.05
C GLU A 67 -6.10 -5.77 0.10
N ASN A 68 -6.24 -6.26 1.33
CA ASN A 68 -5.87 -7.63 1.72
C ASN A 68 -4.36 -7.95 1.59
N SER A 69 -3.50 -6.93 1.43
CA SER A 69 -2.04 -7.04 1.55
C SER A 69 -1.58 -6.51 2.90
N PHE A 70 -0.43 -6.99 3.39
CA PHE A 70 0.11 -6.55 4.69
C PHE A 70 0.57 -5.08 4.63
N THR A 71 0.24 -4.33 5.68
CA THR A 71 0.67 -2.96 5.92
C THR A 71 0.93 -2.77 7.42
N GLN A 72 1.77 -1.79 7.78
CA GLN A 72 1.93 -1.43 9.18
C GLN A 72 0.65 -0.74 9.68
N PRO A 73 -0.06 -1.29 10.67
CA PRO A 73 -1.38 -0.79 11.06
C PRO A 73 -1.32 0.57 11.77
N ASN A 74 -0.14 0.96 12.26
CA ASN A 74 0.08 2.23 12.92
C ASN A 74 1.09 3.06 12.12
N ALA A 75 0.60 4.01 11.33
CA ALA A 75 1.42 4.88 10.50
C ALA A 75 2.44 5.70 11.31
N ALA A 76 2.06 6.18 12.50
CA ALA A 76 2.97 6.96 13.36
C ALA A 76 4.13 6.11 13.88
N MET A 77 3.88 4.85 14.23
CA MET A 77 4.95 3.91 14.57
C MET A 77 5.77 3.52 13.35
N ASN A 78 5.14 3.34 12.19
CA ASN A 78 5.85 3.03 10.94
C ASN A 78 6.88 4.12 10.60
N ILE A 79 6.49 5.41 10.69
CA ILE A 79 7.41 6.54 10.49
C ILE A 79 8.63 6.42 11.42
N GLN A 80 8.42 6.17 12.72
CA GLN A 80 9.52 6.01 13.68
C GLN A 80 10.42 4.80 13.35
N MET A 81 9.84 3.68 12.93
CA MET A 81 10.59 2.49 12.53
C MET A 81 11.46 2.77 11.29
N LEU A 82 10.92 3.48 10.31
CA LEU A 82 11.65 3.87 9.10
C LEU A 82 12.77 4.84 9.43
N GLU A 83 12.50 5.87 10.25
CA GLU A 83 13.52 6.83 10.68
C GLU A 83 14.62 6.18 11.49
N TRP A 84 14.28 5.27 12.40
CA TRP A 84 15.25 4.48 13.15
C TRP A 84 16.12 3.62 12.23
N ALA A 85 15.52 2.92 11.26
CA ALA A 85 16.26 2.05 10.34
C ALA A 85 17.20 2.87 9.43
N ILE A 86 16.76 4.04 8.98
CA ILE A 86 17.60 4.98 8.22
C ILE A 86 18.77 5.44 9.09
N ASP A 87 18.53 5.80 10.36
CA ASP A 87 19.61 6.25 11.25
C ASP A 87 20.62 5.13 11.54
N ALA A 88 20.13 3.93 11.85
CA ALA A 88 20.94 2.76 12.17
C ALA A 88 21.82 2.28 11.00
N THR A 89 21.48 2.65 9.76
CA THR A 89 22.22 2.26 8.55
C THR A 89 23.00 3.42 7.93
N LYS A 90 23.09 4.58 8.60
CA LYS A 90 23.92 5.70 8.13
C LYS A 90 25.39 5.28 8.01
N GLY A 91 25.99 5.56 6.86
CA GLY A 91 27.39 5.22 6.58
C GLY A 91 27.63 3.73 6.35
N ALA A 92 26.58 2.92 6.20
CA ALA A 92 26.72 1.57 5.69
C ALA A 92 27.37 1.59 4.29
N THR A 93 28.15 0.57 3.98
CA THR A 93 28.82 0.41 2.68
C THR A 93 28.26 -0.80 1.95
N GLY A 94 28.14 -0.72 0.64
CA GLY A 94 27.66 -1.82 -0.21
C GLY A 94 26.15 -1.81 -0.45
N ASP A 95 25.58 -3.00 -0.62
CA ASP A 95 24.19 -3.20 -1.04
C ASP A 95 23.31 -3.74 0.10
N LEU A 96 22.00 -3.50 0.01
CA LEU A 96 20.98 -4.04 0.93
C LEU A 96 20.25 -5.23 0.31
N LEU A 97 20.00 -6.28 1.11
CA LEU A 97 19.07 -7.37 0.80
C LEU A 97 17.91 -7.34 1.80
N GLU A 98 16.68 -7.13 1.33
CA GLU A 98 15.46 -7.29 2.13
C GLU A 98 14.71 -8.57 1.72
N LEU A 99 14.29 -9.34 2.73
CA LEU A 99 13.49 -10.56 2.53
C LEU A 99 12.04 -10.31 2.96
N TYR A 100 11.09 -10.68 2.11
CA TYR A 100 9.65 -10.46 2.32
C TYR A 100 9.30 -8.98 2.52
N CYS A 101 9.72 -8.14 1.57
CA CYS A 101 9.62 -6.68 1.68
C CYS A 101 8.19 -6.12 1.63
N GLY A 102 7.18 -6.96 1.40
CA GLY A 102 5.79 -6.53 1.25
C GLY A 102 5.66 -5.53 0.11
N ASN A 103 5.10 -4.36 0.39
CA ASN A 103 4.98 -3.28 -0.58
C ASN A 103 6.26 -2.44 -0.74
N GLY A 104 7.40 -2.86 -0.16
CA GLY A 104 8.67 -2.13 -0.23
C GLY A 104 8.91 -1.12 0.89
N ASN A 105 8.18 -1.24 2.01
CA ASN A 105 8.17 -0.26 3.10
C ASN A 105 9.57 0.17 3.55
N PHE A 106 10.43 -0.79 3.92
CA PHE A 106 11.80 -0.51 4.38
C PHE A 106 12.78 -0.34 3.23
N SER A 107 12.72 -1.19 2.20
CA SER A 107 13.60 -1.11 1.03
C SER A 107 13.66 0.30 0.44
N LEU A 108 12.52 0.96 0.24
CA LEU A 108 12.47 2.30 -0.33
C LEU A 108 13.10 3.34 0.61
N ALA A 109 12.81 3.26 1.90
CA ALA A 109 13.35 4.21 2.88
C ALA A 109 14.87 4.06 3.02
N LEU A 110 15.34 2.82 3.04
CA LEU A 110 16.74 2.46 3.20
C LEU A 110 17.56 2.64 1.92
N ALA A 111 16.94 2.69 0.73
CA ALA A 111 17.65 2.86 -0.54
C ALA A 111 18.60 4.07 -0.59
N ARG A 112 18.37 5.07 0.27
CA ARG A 112 19.22 6.27 0.40
C ARG A 112 20.57 6.01 1.05
N ASN A 113 20.72 4.88 1.75
CA ASN A 113 21.91 4.53 2.52
C ASN A 113 22.75 3.42 1.85
N PHE A 114 22.30 2.85 0.74
CA PHE A 114 22.96 1.73 0.07
C PHE A 114 23.13 2.00 -1.43
N GLU A 115 24.14 1.38 -2.05
CA GLU A 115 24.41 1.55 -3.49
C GLU A 115 23.30 0.92 -4.35
N ARG A 116 22.85 -0.27 -3.96
CA ARG A 116 21.70 -0.97 -4.55
C ARG A 116 20.90 -1.65 -3.46
N VAL A 117 19.60 -1.83 -3.74
CA VAL A 117 18.70 -2.61 -2.89
C VAL A 117 18.13 -3.76 -3.70
N LEU A 118 18.33 -4.98 -3.21
CA LEU A 118 17.66 -6.17 -3.69
C LEU A 118 16.58 -6.56 -2.70
N ALA A 119 15.32 -6.53 -3.11
CA ALA A 119 14.20 -6.86 -2.26
C ALA A 119 13.47 -8.08 -2.83
N THR A 120 13.15 -9.06 -1.97
CA THR A 120 12.43 -10.27 -2.38
C THR A 120 11.03 -10.31 -1.76
N GLU A 121 10.03 -10.75 -2.52
CA GLU A 121 8.66 -10.91 -2.06
C GLU A 121 7.98 -12.04 -2.86
N ILE A 122 7.12 -12.82 -2.20
CA ILE A 122 6.42 -13.96 -2.80
C ILE A 122 4.99 -13.56 -3.21
N ALA A 123 4.37 -12.62 -2.50
CA ALA A 123 3.03 -12.15 -2.77
C ALA A 123 2.99 -11.23 -4.02
N LYS A 124 2.41 -11.73 -5.11
CA LYS A 124 2.28 -10.98 -6.38
C LYS A 124 1.69 -9.56 -6.24
N PRO A 125 0.61 -9.33 -5.46
CA PRO A 125 0.07 -7.97 -5.30
C PRO A 125 1.05 -7.02 -4.61
N SER A 126 1.81 -7.53 -3.63
CA SER A 126 2.85 -6.80 -2.91
C SER A 126 4.02 -6.43 -3.84
N VAL A 127 4.48 -7.37 -4.68
CA VAL A 127 5.51 -7.12 -5.71
C VAL A 127 5.07 -6.01 -6.67
N ALA A 128 3.82 -6.05 -7.15
CA ALA A 128 3.29 -5.02 -8.04
C ALA A 128 3.22 -3.63 -7.36
N ALA A 129 2.81 -3.59 -6.09
CA ALA A 129 2.78 -2.35 -5.31
C ALA A 129 4.19 -1.77 -5.12
N ALA A 130 5.18 -2.61 -4.78
CA ALA A 130 6.57 -2.19 -4.62
C ALA A 130 7.16 -1.67 -5.94
N ALA A 131 6.96 -2.39 -7.06
CA ALA A 131 7.47 -1.99 -8.38
C ALA A 131 6.99 -0.59 -8.81
N ILE A 132 5.71 -0.26 -8.57
CA ILE A 132 5.16 1.05 -8.89
C ILE A 132 5.82 2.15 -8.05
N GLN A 133 6.10 1.87 -6.77
CA GLN A 133 6.77 2.82 -5.88
C GLN A 133 8.21 3.11 -6.34
N TYR A 134 8.96 2.07 -6.73
CA TYR A 134 10.31 2.25 -7.29
C TYR A 134 10.34 3.10 -8.57
N CYS A 135 9.31 3.04 -9.41
CA CYS A 135 9.24 3.84 -10.64
C CYS A 135 8.75 5.28 -10.43
N SER A 136 8.19 5.61 -9.26
CA SER A 136 7.57 6.92 -8.99
C SER A 136 8.40 7.84 -8.09
N GLU A 137 9.41 7.31 -7.39
CA GLU A 137 10.42 8.17 -6.74
C GLU A 137 11.47 8.62 -7.78
N PRO A 138 11.66 9.95 -7.99
CA PRO A 138 12.80 10.43 -8.75
C PRO A 138 14.10 10.12 -7.98
N HIS A 139 14.99 9.36 -8.62
CA HIS A 139 16.35 9.09 -8.13
C HIS A 139 17.17 10.37 -7.95
#